data_AF-A0A538ENL6-F1
#
_entry.id   AF-A0A538ENL6-F1
#
_cell.length_a   1.000
_cell.length_b   1.000
_cell.length_c   1.000
_cell.angle_alpha   90.00
_cell.angle_beta   90.00
_cell.angle_gamma   90.00
#
_symmetry.space_group_name_H-M   'P 1'
#
loop_
_entity.id
_entity.type
_entity.pdbx_description
1 polymer ?
#
loop_
_entity_poly.entity_id
_entity_poly.type
_entity_poly.pdbx_seq_one_letter_code
_entity_poly.pdbx_strand_id
1 'polypeptide(L)'
;MPPKQRQIRIEQRAGLAAMQQLESRSDEELERETRHKAAAMAILGARAADRYDAKAARSYFQRALAAARPQERMQLKRMADASLALAERRAGDLKEAVEKLGHEAPSGRQLFVLQLMGLVAPPASAGAVARVRGVLLGIVLVAALIGLGFGIVEGIGQAAGGIALGSAVFLGVLLVAAALGVLAFFGRRRQKTARERAAAARGGS
;
A
#
# COMPACT_ATOMS: atom_id res chain seq x y z
N MET A 1 -39.63 18.52 -32.30
CA MET A 1 -38.77 19.67 -31.98
C MET A 1 -37.40 19.15 -31.58
N PRO A 2 -36.30 19.59 -32.21
CA PRO A 2 -34.97 19.21 -31.75
C PRO A 2 -34.75 19.73 -30.32
N PRO A 3 -34.08 18.97 -29.43
CA PRO A 3 -33.84 19.40 -28.06
C PRO A 3 -33.15 20.76 -28.08
N LYS A 4 -33.80 21.75 -27.46
CA LYS A 4 -33.37 23.16 -27.44
C LYS A 4 -31.92 23.22 -26.94
N GLN A 5 -31.00 23.79 -27.72
CA GLN A 5 -29.55 23.92 -27.42
C GLN A 5 -29.22 24.31 -25.97
N ARG A 6 -30.13 25.04 -25.30
CA ARG A 6 -30.01 25.39 -23.88
C ARG A 6 -29.93 24.18 -22.94
N GLN A 7 -30.68 23.10 -23.20
CA GLN A 7 -30.64 21.87 -22.39
C GLN A 7 -29.28 21.16 -22.50
N ILE A 8 -28.74 21.06 -23.72
CA ILE A 8 -27.42 20.45 -23.96
C ILE A 8 -26.32 21.19 -23.19
N ARG A 9 -26.35 22.53 -23.19
CA ARG A 9 -25.37 23.36 -22.46
C ARG A 9 -25.47 23.20 -20.95
N ILE A 10 -26.67 22.99 -20.41
CA ILE A 10 -26.89 22.77 -18.98
C ILE A 10 -26.37 21.39 -18.56
N GLU A 11 -26.64 20.36 -19.36
CA GLU A 11 -26.17 18.99 -19.08
C GLU A 11 -24.64 18.90 -19.09
N GLN A 12 -23.96 19.53 -20.06
CA GLN A 12 -22.50 19.57 -20.10
C GLN A 12 -21.90 20.28 -18.87
N ARG A 13 -22.51 21.38 -18.43
CA ARG A 13 -22.09 22.06 -17.19
C ARG A 13 -22.31 21.19 -15.95
N ALA A 14 -23.41 20.42 -15.91
CA ALA A 14 -23.71 19.54 -14.79
C ALA A 14 -22.68 18.39 -14.67
N GLY A 15 -22.26 17.80 -15.78
CA GLY A 15 -21.21 16.77 -15.79
C GLY A 15 -19.87 17.29 -15.27
N LEU A 16 -19.46 18.50 -15.65
CA LEU A 16 -18.24 19.15 -15.13
C LEU A 16 -18.33 19.50 -13.64
N ALA A 17 -19.49 20.00 -13.19
CA ALA A 17 -19.71 20.31 -11.78
C ALA A 17 -19.63 19.05 -10.90
N ALA A 18 -20.15 17.92 -11.39
CA ALA A 18 -20.05 16.64 -10.70
C ALA A 18 -18.60 16.17 -10.58
N MET A 19 -17.76 16.37 -11.60
CA MET A 19 -16.33 16.05 -11.52
C MET A 19 -15.61 16.88 -10.45
N GLN A 20 -15.85 18.19 -10.41
CA GLN A 20 -15.22 19.08 -9.42
C GLN A 20 -15.58 18.71 -7.97
N GLN A 21 -16.84 18.30 -7.73
CA GLN A 21 -17.27 17.87 -6.39
C GLN A 21 -16.64 16.53 -5.95
N LEU A 22 -16.24 15.70 -6.90
CA LEU A 22 -15.68 14.37 -6.65
C LEU A 22 -14.15 14.38 -6.63
N GLU A 23 -13.50 15.45 -7.12
CA GLU A 23 -12.04 15.53 -7.26
C GLU A 23 -11.29 15.42 -5.93
N SER A 24 -11.89 15.87 -4.82
CA SER A 24 -11.31 15.77 -3.47
C SER A 24 -11.52 14.41 -2.79
N ARG A 25 -12.35 13.53 -3.35
CA ARG A 25 -12.66 12.23 -2.74
C ARG A 25 -11.56 11.21 -2.94
N SER A 26 -11.44 10.26 -2.03
CA SER A 26 -10.44 9.19 -2.11
C SER A 26 -10.74 8.20 -3.23
N ASP A 27 -9.72 7.45 -3.69
CA ASP A 27 -9.90 6.42 -4.74
C ASP A 27 -10.98 5.39 -4.34
N GLU A 28 -11.02 4.97 -3.07
CA GLU A 28 -12.01 4.02 -2.55
C GLU A 28 -13.45 4.56 -2.55
N GLU A 29 -13.62 5.85 -2.25
CA GLU A 29 -14.91 6.52 -2.28
C GLU A 29 -15.40 6.71 -3.73
N LEU A 30 -14.49 6.98 -4.67
CA LEU A 30 -14.80 7.09 -6.08
C LEU A 30 -15.21 5.74 -6.69
N GLU A 31 -14.60 4.64 -6.26
CA GLU A 31 -15.00 3.29 -6.71
C GLU A 31 -16.40 2.90 -6.25
N ARG A 32 -16.80 3.36 -5.06
CA ARG A 32 -18.15 3.12 -4.48
C ARG A 32 -19.20 4.08 -5.00
N GLU A 33 -18.80 5.16 -5.70
CA GLU A 33 -19.71 6.17 -6.22
C GLU A 33 -20.60 5.60 -7.34
N THR A 34 -21.92 5.65 -7.14
CA THR A 34 -22.92 5.13 -8.08
C THR A 34 -23.64 6.23 -8.84
N ARG A 35 -23.84 7.40 -8.22
CA ARG A 35 -24.70 8.47 -8.75
C ARG A 35 -24.04 9.18 -9.93
N HIS A 36 -22.73 9.40 -9.81
CA HIS A 36 -21.91 10.04 -10.83
C HIS A 36 -20.79 9.11 -11.29
N LYS A 37 -21.13 7.83 -11.53
CA LYS A 37 -20.17 6.77 -11.86
C LYS A 37 -19.25 7.10 -13.04
N ALA A 38 -19.77 7.75 -14.09
CA ALA A 38 -18.97 8.17 -15.24
C ALA A 38 -17.89 9.20 -14.85
N ALA A 39 -18.25 10.17 -13.99
CA ALA A 39 -17.32 11.18 -13.50
C ALA A 39 -16.29 10.59 -12.53
N ALA A 40 -16.72 9.70 -11.63
CA ALA A 40 -15.82 9.04 -10.68
C ALA A 40 -14.77 8.17 -11.40
N MET A 41 -15.20 7.36 -12.37
CA MET A 41 -14.30 6.53 -13.17
C MET A 41 -13.36 7.37 -14.04
N ALA A 42 -13.82 8.53 -14.52
CA ALA A 42 -12.97 9.47 -15.25
C ALA A 42 -11.87 10.07 -14.37
N ILE A 43 -12.16 10.40 -13.11
CA ILE A 43 -11.17 10.90 -12.15
C ILE A 43 -10.16 9.80 -11.80
N LEU A 44 -10.61 8.57 -11.55
CA LEU A 44 -9.73 7.42 -11.33
C LEU A 44 -8.81 7.17 -12.54
N GLY A 45 -9.35 7.30 -13.75
CA GLY A 45 -8.60 7.22 -15.00
C GLY A 45 -7.53 8.31 -15.12
N ALA A 46 -7.86 9.55 -14.76
CA ALA A 46 -6.90 10.67 -14.74
C ALA A 46 -5.79 10.44 -13.70
N ARG A 47 -6.13 10.02 -12.47
CA ARG A 47 -5.14 9.69 -11.43
C ARG A 47 -4.25 8.51 -11.80
N ALA A 48 -4.78 7.52 -12.51
CA ALA A 48 -3.99 6.42 -13.05
C ALA A 48 -3.03 6.90 -14.16
N ALA A 49 -3.48 7.82 -15.01
CA ALA A 49 -2.64 8.45 -16.04
C ALA A 49 -1.52 9.30 -15.41
N ASP A 50 -1.79 10.03 -14.33
CA ASP A 50 -0.78 10.77 -13.57
C ASP A 50 0.27 9.85 -12.92
N ARG A 51 -0.14 8.64 -12.52
CA ARG A 51 0.74 7.56 -12.05
C ARG A 51 1.46 6.81 -13.17
N TYR A 52 1.36 7.27 -14.42
CA TYR A 52 1.97 6.64 -15.60
C TYR A 52 1.46 5.23 -15.91
N ASP A 53 0.31 4.83 -15.34
CA ASP A 53 -0.31 3.54 -15.62
C ASP A 53 -1.34 3.67 -16.75
N ALA A 54 -0.83 3.63 -17.99
CA ALA A 54 -1.66 3.71 -19.19
C ALA A 54 -2.69 2.58 -19.29
N LYS A 55 -2.40 1.39 -18.74
CA LYS A 55 -3.30 0.23 -18.79
C LYS A 55 -4.49 0.41 -17.85
N ALA A 56 -4.22 0.78 -16.59
CA ALA A 56 -5.26 1.08 -15.63
C ALA A 56 -6.08 2.29 -16.08
N ALA A 57 -5.44 3.37 -16.54
CA ALA A 57 -6.11 4.55 -17.08
C ALA A 57 -7.08 4.19 -18.22
N ARG A 58 -6.64 3.36 -19.18
CA ARG A 58 -7.49 2.92 -20.30
C ARG A 58 -8.71 2.15 -19.80
N SER A 59 -8.52 1.27 -18.80
CA SER A 59 -9.62 0.49 -18.23
C SER A 59 -10.67 1.38 -17.52
N TYR A 60 -10.23 2.38 -16.75
CA TYR A 60 -11.12 3.31 -16.05
C TYR A 60 -11.86 4.22 -17.03
N PHE A 61 -11.18 4.75 -18.06
CA PHE A 61 -11.83 5.57 -19.08
C PHE A 61 -12.82 4.77 -19.94
N GLN A 62 -12.56 3.50 -20.22
CA GLN A 62 -13.56 2.63 -20.88
C GLN A 62 -14.82 2.47 -20.03
N ARG A 63 -14.67 2.22 -18.73
CA ARG A 63 -15.79 2.13 -17.78
C ARG A 63 -16.53 3.47 -17.65
N ALA A 64 -15.81 4.58 -17.66
CA ALA A 64 -16.37 5.92 -17.66
C ALA A 64 -17.23 6.18 -18.91
N LEU A 65 -16.71 5.87 -20.10
CA LEU A 65 -17.42 6.03 -21.38
C LEU A 65 -18.65 5.13 -21.48
N ALA A 66 -18.59 3.90 -20.95
CA ALA A 66 -19.72 3.00 -20.90
C ALA A 66 -20.86 3.56 -20.02
N ALA A 67 -20.52 4.15 -18.88
CA ALA A 67 -21.47 4.76 -17.95
C ALA A 67 -21.93 6.18 -18.36
N ALA A 68 -21.26 6.80 -19.32
CA ALA A 68 -21.49 8.19 -19.70
C ALA A 68 -22.74 8.39 -20.58
N ARG A 69 -23.37 9.54 -20.41
CA ARG A 69 -24.48 10.01 -21.26
C ARG A 69 -23.98 10.44 -22.64
N PRO A 70 -24.78 10.34 -23.71
CA PRO A 70 -24.37 10.68 -25.08
C PRO A 70 -23.77 12.09 -25.23
N GLN A 71 -24.29 13.07 -24.49
CA GLN A 71 -23.83 14.46 -24.53
C GLN A 71 -22.42 14.64 -23.93
N GLU A 72 -22.09 13.84 -22.90
CA GLU A 72 -20.82 13.92 -22.16
C GLU A 72 -19.76 13.00 -22.75
N ARG A 73 -20.17 11.93 -23.47
CA ARG A 73 -19.27 10.95 -24.09
C ARG A 73 -18.20 11.58 -24.97
N MET A 74 -18.56 12.58 -25.77
CA MET A 74 -17.58 13.25 -26.65
C MET A 74 -16.55 14.07 -25.87
N GLN A 75 -16.92 14.64 -24.72
CA GLN A 75 -15.98 15.36 -23.86
C GLN A 75 -15.10 14.38 -23.10
N LEU A 76 -15.69 13.34 -22.53
CA LEU A 76 -14.98 12.26 -21.84
C LEU A 76 -14.00 11.53 -22.75
N LYS A 77 -14.37 11.30 -24.02
CA LYS A 77 -13.49 10.68 -25.02
C LYS A 77 -12.28 11.57 -25.30
N ARG A 78 -12.50 12.86 -25.57
CA ARG A 78 -11.40 13.83 -25.77
C ARG A 78 -10.46 13.90 -24.58
N MET A 79 -11.01 13.89 -23.37
CA MET A 79 -10.24 13.87 -22.14
C MET A 79 -9.45 12.57 -21.98
N ALA A 80 -10.09 11.42 -22.20
CA ALA A 80 -9.43 10.12 -22.14
C ALA A 80 -8.28 10.01 -23.15
N ASP A 81 -8.50 10.45 -24.40
CA ASP A 81 -7.47 10.44 -25.44
C ASP A 81 -6.27 11.32 -25.04
N ALA A 82 -6.52 12.51 -24.49
CA ALA A 82 -5.47 13.41 -23.99
C ALA A 82 -4.70 12.82 -22.79
N SER A 83 -5.42 12.29 -21.80
CA SER A 83 -4.81 11.66 -20.61
C SER A 83 -4.01 10.41 -20.97
N LEU A 84 -4.50 9.58 -21.88
CA LEU A 84 -3.79 8.39 -22.35
C LEU A 84 -2.56 8.73 -23.17
N ALA A 85 -2.65 9.70 -24.08
CA ALA A 85 -1.49 10.16 -24.85
C ALA A 85 -0.38 10.70 -23.93
N LEU A 86 -0.76 11.45 -22.88
CA LEU A 86 0.18 11.96 -21.89
C LEU A 86 0.81 10.82 -21.07
N ALA A 87 0.02 9.83 -20.64
CA ALA A 87 0.50 8.69 -19.86
C ALA A 87 1.42 7.78 -20.69
N GLU A 88 1.05 7.46 -21.93
CA GLU A 88 1.84 6.61 -22.83
C GLU A 88 3.17 7.28 -23.20
N ARG A 89 3.17 8.58 -23.50
CA ARG A 89 4.40 9.35 -23.74
C ARG A 89 5.30 9.36 -22.51
N ARG A 90 4.77 9.75 -21.35
CA ARG A 90 5.57 9.85 -20.12
C ARG A 90 6.09 8.49 -19.65
N ALA A 91 5.32 7.41 -19.82
CA ALA A 91 5.77 6.06 -19.52
C ALA A 91 6.92 5.63 -20.44
N GLY A 92 6.87 5.99 -21.72
CA GLY A 92 7.97 5.82 -22.68
C GLY A 92 9.22 6.60 -22.26
N ASP A 93 9.07 7.89 -21.95
CA ASP A 93 10.17 8.77 -21.50
C ASP A 93 10.79 8.26 -20.19
N LEU A 94 9.99 7.73 -19.26
CA LEU A 94 10.48 7.11 -18.03
C LEU A 94 11.26 5.83 -18.32
N LYS A 95 10.79 4.98 -19.25
CA LYS A 95 11.48 3.75 -19.64
C LYS A 95 12.81 4.07 -20.32
N GLU A 96 12.82 5.04 -21.23
CA GLU A 96 14.05 5.51 -21.88
C GLU A 96 15.01 6.18 -20.88
N ALA A 97 14.50 6.94 -19.91
CA ALA A 97 15.30 7.54 -18.85
C ALA A 97 15.88 6.48 -17.90
N VAL A 98 15.14 5.42 -17.58
CA VAL A 98 15.61 4.27 -16.80
C VAL A 98 16.68 3.48 -17.57
N GLU A 99 16.50 3.30 -18.89
CA GLU A 99 17.48 2.65 -19.76
C GLU A 99 18.77 3.50 -19.91
N LYS A 100 18.65 4.84 -20.01
CA LYS A 100 19.77 5.78 -20.10
C LYS A 100 20.49 6.03 -18.76
N LEU A 101 19.80 5.88 -17.63
CA LEU A 101 20.38 6.10 -16.29
C LEU A 101 21.36 5.02 -15.86
N GLY A 102 21.40 3.84 -16.50
CA GLY A 102 22.44 2.83 -16.24
C GLY A 102 22.61 2.43 -14.77
N HIS A 103 21.62 2.69 -13.91
CA HIS A 103 21.62 2.21 -12.55
C HIS A 103 21.21 0.75 -12.59
N GLU A 104 22.07 -0.13 -12.05
CA GLU A 104 21.71 -1.52 -11.75
C GLU A 104 20.31 -1.52 -11.13
N ALA A 105 19.36 -2.20 -11.78
CA ALA A 105 18.13 -2.58 -11.12
C ALA A 105 18.53 -3.17 -9.76
N PRO A 106 17.95 -2.70 -8.64
CA PRO A 106 18.32 -3.23 -7.33
C PRO A 106 18.21 -4.75 -7.41
N SER A 107 19.34 -5.43 -7.20
CA SER A 107 19.48 -6.86 -7.51
C SER A 107 18.28 -7.64 -6.95
N GLY A 108 17.87 -8.75 -7.58
CA GLY A 108 16.70 -9.51 -7.13
C GLY A 108 16.72 -9.84 -5.63
N ARG A 109 17.90 -9.89 -5.01
CA ARG A 109 18.12 -9.99 -3.55
C ARG A 109 17.75 -8.71 -2.79
N GLN A 110 18.06 -7.53 -3.31
CA GLN A 110 17.66 -6.24 -2.72
C GLN A 110 16.15 -5.98 -2.86
N LEU A 111 15.53 -6.36 -3.98
CA LEU A 111 14.07 -6.33 -4.12
C LEU A 111 13.39 -7.35 -3.20
N PHE A 112 13.97 -8.56 -3.08
CA PHE A 112 13.51 -9.58 -2.13
C PHE A 112 13.67 -9.11 -0.68
N VAL A 113 14.75 -8.40 -0.35
CA VAL A 113 14.96 -7.75 0.96
C VAL A 113 13.97 -6.61 1.18
N LEU A 114 13.64 -5.81 0.17
CA LEU A 114 12.63 -4.75 0.26
C LEU A 114 11.22 -5.34 0.44
N GLN A 115 10.90 -6.44 -0.24
CA GLN A 115 9.67 -7.20 -0.09
C GLN A 115 9.60 -7.91 1.26
N LEU A 116 10.71 -8.47 1.76
CA LEU A 116 10.83 -9.00 3.11
C LEU A 116 10.68 -7.89 4.15
N MET A 117 11.22 -6.70 3.92
CA MET A 117 11.06 -5.57 4.82
C MET A 117 9.63 -5.04 4.81
N GLY A 118 8.96 -5.03 3.66
CA GLY A 118 7.53 -4.74 3.55
C GLY A 118 6.64 -5.80 4.20
N LEU A 119 7.10 -7.05 4.25
CA LEU A 119 6.42 -8.16 4.93
C LEU A 119 6.62 -8.11 6.47
N VAL A 120 7.81 -7.72 6.92
CA VAL A 120 8.19 -7.64 8.35
C VAL A 120 7.79 -6.30 8.99
N ALA A 121 7.70 -5.22 8.20
CA ALA A 121 7.29 -3.88 8.64
C ALA A 121 6.51 -3.18 7.52
N PRO A 122 5.24 -3.55 7.30
CA PRO A 122 4.42 -2.93 6.27
C PRO A 122 4.25 -1.41 6.56
N PRO A 123 4.32 -0.55 5.52
CA PRO A 123 4.09 0.88 5.68
C PRO A 123 2.69 1.17 6.24
N ALA A 124 2.54 2.30 6.94
CA ALA A 124 1.30 2.71 7.62
C ALA A 124 0.08 2.90 6.68
N SER A 125 0.26 2.75 5.37
CA SER A 125 -0.78 2.76 4.33
C SER A 125 -1.16 1.37 3.79
N ALA A 126 -0.50 0.28 4.23
CA ALA A 126 -0.89 -1.07 3.85
C ALA A 126 -2.08 -1.57 4.69
N GLY A 127 -3.07 -2.20 4.03
CA GLY A 127 -4.32 -2.67 4.61
C GLY A 127 -4.13 -3.62 5.81
N ALA A 128 -5.14 -3.66 6.69
CA ALA A 128 -5.09 -4.31 8.00
C ALA A 128 -4.57 -5.77 7.97
N VAL A 129 -4.88 -6.52 6.91
CA VAL A 129 -4.46 -7.91 6.71
C VAL A 129 -2.94 -8.08 6.61
N ALA A 130 -2.22 -7.13 6.01
CA ALA A 130 -0.76 -7.19 5.89
C ALA A 130 -0.06 -6.91 7.23
N ARG A 131 -0.61 -6.02 8.06
CA ARG A 131 -0.09 -5.75 9.42
C ARG A 131 -0.28 -6.94 10.35
N VAL A 132 -1.45 -7.57 10.29
CA VAL A 132 -1.77 -8.76 11.10
C VAL A 132 -0.83 -9.92 10.75
N ARG A 133 -0.52 -10.12 9.46
CA ARG A 133 0.43 -11.15 9.01
C ARG A 133 1.85 -10.93 9.53
N GLY A 134 2.36 -9.69 9.51
CA GLY A 134 3.70 -9.38 10.03
C GLY A 134 3.82 -9.59 11.54
N VAL A 135 2.79 -9.22 12.30
CA VAL A 135 2.73 -9.46 13.75
C VAL A 135 2.61 -10.96 14.07
N LEU A 136 1.76 -11.70 13.33
CA LEU A 136 1.64 -13.15 13.46
C LEU A 136 2.97 -13.85 13.19
N LEU A 137 3.70 -13.45 12.14
CA LEU A 137 5.03 -13.99 11.82
C LEU A 137 6.03 -13.75 12.97
N GLY A 138 6.02 -12.55 13.56
CA GLY A 138 6.84 -12.25 14.74
C GLY A 138 6.50 -13.12 15.95
N ILE A 139 5.21 -13.30 16.23
CA ILE A 139 4.72 -14.16 17.33
C ILE A 139 5.13 -15.62 17.10
N VAL A 140 4.95 -16.12 15.88
CA VAL A 140 5.32 -17.51 15.51
C VAL A 140 6.83 -17.73 15.62
N LEU A 141 7.64 -16.77 15.18
CA LEU A 141 9.10 -16.86 15.30
C LEU A 141 9.55 -16.89 16.76
N VAL A 142 8.94 -16.06 17.61
CA VAL A 142 9.21 -16.05 19.06
C VAL A 142 8.78 -17.37 19.71
N ALA A 143 7.59 -17.88 19.38
CA ALA A 143 7.11 -19.17 19.87
C ALA A 143 8.04 -20.32 19.44
N ALA A 144 8.57 -20.28 18.21
CA ALA A 144 9.53 -21.26 17.72
C ALA A 144 10.86 -21.20 18.48
N LEU A 145 11.39 -20.01 18.77
CA LEU A 145 12.62 -19.85 19.55
C LEU A 145 12.46 -20.31 21.00
N ILE A 146 11.31 -20.04 21.62
CA ILE A 146 10.97 -20.53 22.95
C ILE A 146 10.86 -22.06 22.93
N GLY A 147 10.15 -22.62 21.94
CA GLY A 147 10.02 -24.07 21.79
C GLY A 147 11.37 -24.77 21.56
N LEU A 148 12.27 -24.15 20.79
CA LEU A 148 13.62 -24.68 20.58
C LEU A 148 14.46 -24.62 21.85
N GLY A 149 14.42 -23.50 22.59
CA GLY A 149 15.10 -23.37 23.88
C GLY A 149 14.59 -24.36 24.92
N PHE A 150 13.26 -24.52 25.00
CA PHE A 150 12.64 -25.51 25.87
C PHE A 150 13.02 -26.94 25.48
N GLY A 151 12.96 -27.28 24.19
CA GLY A 151 13.33 -28.60 23.68
C GLY A 151 14.81 -28.95 23.89
N ILE A 152 15.71 -27.97 23.81
CA ILE A 152 17.13 -28.16 24.11
C ILE A 152 17.35 -28.41 25.61
N VAL A 153 16.70 -27.63 26.49
CA VAL A 153 16.81 -27.79 27.94
C VAL A 153 16.20 -29.11 28.40
N GLU A 154 15.04 -29.48 27.87
CA GLU A 154 14.37 -30.76 28.12
C GLU A 154 15.23 -31.93 27.62
N GLY A 155 15.81 -31.82 26.41
CA GLY A 155 16.66 -32.86 25.82
C GLY A 155 17.97 -33.08 26.58
N ILE A 156 18.64 -31.99 27.00
CA ILE A 156 19.83 -32.07 27.86
C ILE A 156 19.43 -32.59 29.24
N GLY A 157 18.28 -32.20 29.77
CA GLY A 157 17.77 -32.66 31.06
C GLY A 157 17.44 -34.13 31.09
N GLN A 158 16.84 -34.68 30.02
CA GLN A 158 16.62 -36.12 29.87
C GLN A 158 17.95 -36.89 29.70
N ALA A 159 18.89 -36.35 28.93
CA ALA A 159 20.21 -36.96 28.75
C ALA A 159 21.07 -36.93 30.03
N ALA A 160 20.86 -35.94 30.92
CA ALA A 160 21.57 -35.78 32.17
C ALA A 160 20.92 -36.50 33.38
N GLY A 161 19.87 -37.30 33.16
CA GLY A 161 19.22 -38.10 34.21
C GLY A 161 18.14 -37.39 35.02
N GLY A 162 17.62 -36.26 34.53
CA GLY A 162 16.52 -35.49 35.12
C GLY A 162 16.98 -34.21 35.83
N ILE A 163 16.38 -33.07 35.48
CA ILE A 163 16.61 -31.78 36.14
C ILE A 163 15.59 -31.64 37.28
N ALA A 164 16.06 -31.34 38.50
CA ALA A 164 15.19 -31.05 39.63
C ALA A 164 14.24 -29.88 39.29
N LEU A 165 12.93 -30.04 39.56
CA LEU A 165 11.88 -29.06 39.23
C LEU A 165 12.25 -27.61 39.61
N GLY A 166 12.97 -27.41 40.72
CA GLY A 166 13.41 -26.09 41.17
C GLY A 166 14.38 -25.37 40.22
N SER A 167 15.35 -26.09 39.63
CA SER A 167 16.31 -25.48 38.69
C SER A 167 15.70 -25.26 37.31
N ALA A 168 14.77 -26.12 36.88
CA ALA A 168 14.01 -25.92 35.65
C ALA A 168 13.12 -24.66 35.71
N VAL A 169 12.44 -24.43 36.85
CA VAL A 169 11.64 -23.21 37.06
C VAL A 169 12.53 -21.97 37.10
N PHE A 170 13.67 -22.02 37.80
CA PHE A 170 14.60 -20.89 37.87
C PHE A 170 15.19 -20.52 36.50
N LEU A 171 15.65 -21.50 35.73
CA LEU A 171 16.15 -21.29 34.37
C LEU A 171 15.04 -20.79 33.44
N GLY A 172 13.81 -21.30 33.59
CA GLY A 172 12.65 -20.81 32.85
C GLY A 172 12.34 -19.33 33.12
N VAL A 173 12.32 -18.92 34.39
CA VAL A 173 12.11 -17.51 34.76
C VAL A 173 13.24 -16.62 34.23
N LEU A 174 14.48 -17.08 34.32
CA LEU A 174 15.65 -16.32 33.84
C LEU A 174 15.62 -16.15 32.31
N LEU A 175 15.18 -17.17 31.58
CA LEU A 175 15.00 -17.13 30.13
C LEU A 175 13.86 -16.18 29.71
N VAL A 176 12.74 -16.20 30.43
CA VAL A 176 11.62 -15.26 30.21
C VAL A 176 12.06 -13.82 30.48
N ALA A 177 12.80 -13.58 31.57
CA ALA A 177 13.35 -12.25 31.88
C ALA A 177 14.32 -11.76 30.80
N ALA A 178 15.19 -12.64 30.29
CA ALA A 178 16.10 -12.33 29.19
C ALA A 178 15.34 -12.00 27.89
N ALA A 179 14.30 -12.77 27.56
CA ALA A 179 13.46 -12.52 26.39
C ALA A 179 12.72 -11.18 26.47
N LEU A 180 12.13 -10.85 27.63
CA LEU A 180 11.50 -9.56 27.89
C LEU A 180 12.51 -8.40 27.82
N GLY A 181 13.73 -8.61 28.34
CA GLY A 181 14.82 -7.63 28.25
C GLY A 181 15.22 -7.33 26.81
N VAL A 182 15.41 -8.36 25.98
CA VAL A 182 15.73 -8.21 24.55
C VAL A 182 14.60 -7.51 23.80
N LEU A 183 13.34 -7.89 24.07
CA LEU A 183 12.17 -7.28 23.43
C LEU A 183 12.01 -5.80 23.81
N ALA A 184 12.21 -5.46 25.09
CA ALA A 184 12.17 -4.08 25.55
C ALA A 184 13.31 -3.24 24.96
N PHE A 185 14.51 -3.81 24.82
CA PHE A 185 15.65 -3.13 24.23
C PHE A 185 15.47 -2.86 22.73
N PHE A 186 15.06 -3.87 21.96
CA PHE A 186 14.79 -3.72 20.51
C PHE A 186 13.54 -2.87 20.24
N GLY A 187 12.50 -3.00 21.05
CA GLY A 187 11.28 -2.20 20.98
C GLY A 187 11.53 -0.72 21.23
N ARG A 188 12.30 -0.38 22.28
CA ARG A 188 12.70 1.02 22.56
C ARG A 188 13.57 1.61 21.46
N ARG A 189 14.50 0.83 20.88
CA ARG A 189 15.36 1.29 19.79
C ARG A 189 14.56 1.61 18.53
N ARG A 190 13.58 0.77 18.16
CA ARG A 190 12.67 1.04 17.03
C ARG A 190 11.68 2.18 17.29
N GLN A 191 11.22 2.36 18.54
CA GLN A 191 10.34 3.47 18.90
C GLN A 191 11.06 4.83 18.86
N LYS A 192 12.34 4.91 19.24
CA LYS A 192 13.12 6.16 19.14
C LYS A 192 13.23 6.64 17.69
N THR A 193 13.60 5.75 16.78
CA THR A 193 13.72 6.07 15.34
C THR A 193 12.37 6.44 14.71
N ALA A 194 11.26 5.83 15.16
CA ALA A 194 9.91 6.19 14.71
C ALA A 194 9.47 7.57 15.25
N ARG A 195 9.82 7.90 16.50
CA ARG A 195 9.51 9.20 17.12
C ARG A 195 10.34 10.33 16.50
N GLU A 196 11.60 10.09 16.20
CA GLU A 196 12.48 11.04 15.49
C GLU A 196 11.96 11.34 14.08
N ARG A 197 11.53 10.32 13.33
CA ARG A 197 10.90 10.50 12.01
C ARG A 197 9.54 11.20 12.07
N ALA A 198 8.75 10.95 13.12
CA ALA A 198 7.48 11.64 13.35
C ALA A 198 7.65 13.07 13.89
N ALA A 199 8.80 13.41 14.48
CA ALA A 199 9.18 14.77 14.87
C ALA A 199 9.71 15.55 13.66
N ALA A 200 10.55 14.93 12.83
CA ALA A 200 11.04 15.53 11.57
C ALA A 200 9.91 15.85 10.59
N ALA A 201 8.87 15.01 10.52
CA ALA A 201 7.69 15.26 9.68
C ALA A 201 6.75 16.38 10.21
N ARG A 202 6.89 16.80 11.47
CA ARG A 202 6.08 17.86 12.09
C ARG A 202 6.81 19.20 12.21
N GLY A 203 8.13 19.23 12.07
CA GLY A 203 8.95 20.45 12.11
C GLY A 203 9.24 21.07 10.74
N GLY A 204 8.69 20.51 9.66
CA GLY A 204 8.90 20.96 8.28
C GLY A 204 7.67 21.62 7.65
N SER A 205 6.71 22.08 8.46
CA SER A 205 5.55 22.89 8.03
C SER A 205 5.78 24.36 8.35
#